data_AF-A0A3C0SKJ4-F1
#
_entry.id   AF-A0A3C0SKJ4-F1
#
_cell.length_a   1.000
_cell.length_b   1.000
_cell.length_c   1.000
_cell.angle_alpha   90.00
_cell.angle_beta   90.00
_cell.angle_gamma   90.00
#
_symmetry.space_group_name_H-M   'P 1'
#
loop_
_entity.id
_entity.type
_entity.pdbx_description
1 polymer ?
#
loop_
_entity_poly.entity_id
_entity_poly.type
_entity_poly.pdbx_seq_one_letter_code
_entity_poly.pdbx_strand_id
1 'polypeptide(L)' 'MPPVGGWPEAVIRGELPFARQVSFAVSETHAIMREMQFLNAAGQPAPNGPYAWDRDRGRIYRVICSDDHYIRVLRGD' A
#
# COMPACT_ATOMS: atom_id res chain seq x y z
N MET A 1 20.20 24.95 2.41
CA MET A 1 21.45 24.18 2.29
C MET A 1 21.13 22.72 2.54
N PRO A 2 21.62 21.78 1.72
CA PRO A 2 21.54 20.35 2.06
C PRO A 2 22.36 20.06 3.34
N PRO A 3 22.01 19.01 4.11
CA PRO A 3 22.74 18.64 5.31
C PRO A 3 24.19 18.23 5.00
N VAL A 4 25.08 18.37 5.99
CA VAL A 4 26.45 17.81 5.91
C VAL A 4 26.33 16.30 5.75
N GLY A 5 26.76 15.78 4.59
CA GLY A 5 26.55 14.37 4.18
C GLY A 5 25.64 14.20 2.96
N GLY A 6 25.01 15.27 2.47
CA GLY A 6 24.10 15.23 1.33
C GLY A 6 22.73 14.66 1.68
N TRP A 7 21.78 14.78 0.75
CA TRP A 7 20.54 14.01 0.86
C TRP A 7 20.84 12.54 0.55
N PRO A 8 20.23 11.59 1.28
CA PRO A 8 20.37 10.18 0.93
C PRO A 8 19.94 9.95 -0.52
N GLU A 9 20.67 9.09 -1.22
CA GLU A 9 20.36 8.76 -2.60
C GLU A 9 18.93 8.17 -2.66
N ALA A 10 18.07 8.79 -3.46
CA ALA A 10 16.71 8.34 -3.61
C ALA A 10 16.73 7.02 -4.40
N VAL A 11 16.42 5.91 -3.74
CA VAL A 11 16.19 4.64 -4.42
C VAL A 11 14.81 4.67 -5.06
N ILE A 12 14.76 4.81 -6.39
CA ILE A 12 13.52 4.64 -7.14
C ILE A 12 13.12 3.16 -7.04
N ARG A 13 11.99 2.88 -6.38
CA ARG A 13 11.42 1.54 -6.29
C ARG A 13 10.12 1.46 -7.10
N GLY A 14 10.18 0.70 -8.18
CA GLY A 14 9.03 0.41 -9.05
C GLY A 14 8.49 1.62 -9.80
N GLU A 15 7.51 1.35 -10.66
CA GLU A 15 6.71 2.38 -11.34
C GLU A 15 5.31 2.39 -10.75
N LEU A 16 4.83 3.57 -10.35
CA LEU A 16 3.48 3.73 -9.82
C LEU A 16 2.51 3.41 -10.96
N PRO A 17 1.72 2.33 -10.87
CA PRO A 17 1.00 1.88 -12.03
C PRO A 17 -0.16 2.84 -12.31
N PHE A 18 -0.17 3.42 -13.50
CA PHE A 18 -1.30 4.19 -14.02
C PHE A 18 -2.51 3.24 -14.14
N ALA A 19 -3.38 3.22 -13.12
CA ALA A 19 -4.60 2.43 -13.04
C ALA A 19 -4.42 0.89 -13.08
N ARG A 20 -3.80 0.30 -12.04
CA ARG A 20 -3.84 -1.17 -11.84
C ARG A 20 -5.09 -1.57 -11.05
N GLN A 21 -5.70 -2.70 -11.44
CA GLN A 21 -6.78 -3.31 -10.66
C GLN A 21 -6.30 -3.64 -9.24
N VAL A 22 -7.07 -3.21 -8.24
CA VAL A 22 -6.82 -3.57 -6.84
C VAL A 22 -6.91 -5.09 -6.72
N SER A 23 -5.77 -5.71 -6.44
CA SER A 23 -5.60 -7.16 -6.40
C SER A 23 -5.72 -7.62 -4.95
N PHE A 24 -6.71 -8.44 -4.62
CA PHE A 24 -6.84 -9.11 -3.32
C PHE A 24 -6.77 -8.16 -2.08
N ALA A 25 -6.82 -8.75 -0.88
CA ALA A 25 -6.71 -8.02 0.39
C ALA A 25 -5.40 -8.41 1.10
N VAL A 26 -4.83 -7.48 1.87
CA VAL A 26 -3.63 -7.66 2.69
C VAL A 26 -3.89 -7.10 4.09
N SER A 27 -3.36 -7.72 5.13
CA SER A 27 -3.43 -7.12 6.47
C SER A 27 -2.48 -5.93 6.58
N GLU A 28 -2.84 -4.96 7.41
CA GLU A 28 -1.98 -3.80 7.70
C GLU A 28 -0.58 -4.24 8.18
N THR A 29 -0.52 -5.21 9.11
CA THR A 29 0.75 -5.76 9.60
C THR A 29 1.61 -6.32 8.46
N HIS A 30 1.01 -7.04 7.50
CA HIS A 30 1.75 -7.59 6.38
C HIS A 30 2.24 -6.50 5.42
N ALA A 31 1.43 -5.46 5.18
CA ALA A 31 1.82 -4.32 4.37
C ALA A 31 3.01 -3.56 4.99
N ILE A 32 3.01 -3.37 6.31
CA ILE A 32 4.12 -2.76 7.07
C ILE A 32 5.38 -3.62 6.99
N MET A 33 5.27 -4.92 7.29
CA MET A 33 6.40 -5.87 7.24
C MET A 33 7.06 -5.98 5.86
N ARG A 34 6.31 -5.65 4.80
CA ARG A 34 6.78 -5.66 3.41
C ARG A 34 7.20 -4.27 2.90
N GLU A 35 7.21 -3.25 3.76
CA GLU A 35 7.56 -1.87 3.41
C GLU A 35 6.73 -1.33 2.21
N MET A 36 5.46 -1.72 2.14
CA MET A 36 4.54 -1.26 1.09
C MET A 36 4.20 0.22 1.27
N GLN A 37 3.97 0.93 0.16
CA GLN A 37 3.51 2.31 0.20
C GLN A 37 2.00 2.36 0.41
N PHE A 38 1.55 2.87 1.55
CA PHE A 38 0.12 3.11 1.77
C PHE A 38 -0.41 4.22 0.85
N LEU A 39 -1.65 4.05 0.40
CA LEU A 39 -2.34 5.01 -0.45
C LEU A 39 -3.70 5.38 0.16
N ASN A 40 -4.10 6.64 0.02
CA ASN A 40 -5.44 7.10 0.34
C ASN A 40 -6.47 6.62 -0.71
N ALA A 41 -7.74 6.95 -0.52
CA ALA A 41 -8.82 6.56 -1.44
C ALA A 41 -8.66 7.11 -2.88
N ALA A 42 -7.89 8.19 -3.05
CA ALA A 42 -7.55 8.77 -4.36
C ALA A 42 -6.28 8.16 -4.99
N GLY A 43 -5.66 7.17 -4.35
CA GLY A 43 -4.44 6.52 -4.83
C GLY A 43 -3.16 7.32 -4.58
N GLN A 44 -3.20 8.35 -3.72
CA GLN A 44 -2.02 9.15 -3.39
C GLN A 44 -1.26 8.54 -2.20
N PRO A 45 0.09 8.62 -2.18
CA PRO A 45 0.89 8.22 -1.03
C PRO A 45 0.41 8.86 0.26
N ALA A 46 0.22 8.04 1.29
CA ALA A 46 -0.24 8.44 2.61
C ALA A 46 0.50 7.62 3.68
N PRO A 47 0.57 8.10 4.94
CA PRO A 47 1.18 7.33 6.03
C PRO A 47 0.38 6.06 6.38
N ASN A 48 -0.92 6.06 6.11
CA ASN A 48 -1.85 4.95 6.23
C ASN A 48 -2.96 5.09 5.18
N GLY A 49 -3.77 4.05 4.97
CA GLY A 49 -4.89 4.16 4.07
C GLY A 49 -5.53 2.82 3.68
N PRO A 50 -6.65 2.88 2.95
CA PRO A 50 -7.41 1.69 2.55
C PRO A 50 -6.68 0.82 1.52
N TYR A 51 -5.54 1.28 0.98
CA TYR A 51 -4.76 0.55 -0.02
C TYR A 51 -3.27 0.55 0.32
N ALA A 52 -2.57 -0.48 -0.16
CA ALA A 52 -1.13 -0.62 -0.05
C ALA A 52 -0.54 -1.05 -1.40
N TRP A 53 0.49 -0.34 -1.84
CA TRP A 53 1.22 -0.60 -3.08
C TRP A 53 2.55 -1.29 -2.79
N ASP A 54 2.65 -2.53 -3.23
CA ASP A 54 3.90 -3.28 -3.34
C ASP A 54 4.67 -2.73 -4.54
N ARG A 55 5.67 -1.89 -4.23
CA ARG A 55 6.51 -1.19 -5.22
C ARG A 55 7.39 -2.16 -6.01
N ASP A 56 7.86 -3.23 -5.37
CA ASP A 56 8.76 -4.19 -5.99
C ASP A 56 8.02 -5.08 -7.02
N ARG A 57 6.74 -5.39 -6.75
CA ARG A 57 5.89 -6.20 -7.66
C ARG A 57 4.95 -5.35 -8.52
N GLY A 58 4.86 -4.06 -8.26
CA GLY A 58 3.95 -3.12 -8.90
C GLY A 58 2.46 -3.36 -8.59
N ARG A 59 2.10 -4.06 -7.50
CA ARG A 59 0.70 -4.49 -7.22
C ARG A 59 0.07 -3.66 -6.11
N ILE A 60 -1.20 -3.30 -6.28
CA ILE A 60 -1.98 -2.57 -5.26
C ILE A 60 -2.95 -3.56 -4.60
N TYR A 61 -2.98 -3.57 -3.27
CA TYR A 61 -3.84 -4.41 -2.44
C TYR A 61 -4.78 -3.53 -1.62
N ARG A 62 -5.96 -4.04 -1.28
CA ARG A 62 -6.82 -3.43 -0.25
C ARG A 62 -6.30 -3.79 1.13
N VAL A 63 -6.12 -2.79 2.00
CA VAL A 63 -5.74 -3.03 3.40
C VAL A 63 -6.99 -3.41 4.17
N ILE A 64 -6.91 -4.52 4.91
CA ILE A 64 -7.92 -4.95 5.87
C ILE A 64 -7.30 -4.90 7.26
N CYS A 65 -8.03 -4.34 8.22
CA CYS A 65 -7.62 -4.41 9.61
C CYS A 65 -7.98 -5.81 10.16
N SER A 66 -7.25 -6.29 11.16
CA SER A 66 -7.58 -7.55 11.84
C SER A 66 -9.00 -7.53 12.43
N ASP A 67 -9.54 -6.34 12.73
CA ASP A 67 -10.93 -6.16 13.17
C ASP A 67 -11.97 -6.24 12.03
N ASP A 68 -11.54 -6.29 10.76
CA ASP A 68 -12.41 -6.46 9.58
C ASP A 68 -12.85 -7.92 9.35
N HIS A 69 -13.00 -8.70 10.42
CA HIS A 69 -13.53 -10.08 10.38
C HIS A 69 -14.98 -10.18 9.83
N TYR A 70 -15.62 -9.08 9.40
CA TYR A 70 -17.04 -9.03 9.08
C TYR A 70 -17.40 -8.87 7.59
N ILE A 71 -16.44 -8.64 6.69
CA ILE A 71 -16.79 -8.41 5.26
C ILE A 71 -16.43 -9.62 4.38
N ARG A 72 -16.90 -10.83 4.74
CA ARG A 72 -17.00 -11.98 3.78
C ARG A 72 -18.10 -13.02 4.06
N VAL A 73 -19.13 -12.74 4.87
CA VAL A 73 -20.24 -13.72 5.08
C VAL A 73 -21.63 -13.21 4.68
N LEU A 74 -21.82 -11.96 4.27
CA LEU A 74 -23.14 -11.45 3.90
C LEU A 74 -23.26 -11.09 2.41
N ARG A 75 -23.10 -12.11 1.55
CA ARG A 75 -23.78 -12.17 0.25
C ARG A 75 -23.75 -13.61 -0.24
N GLY A 76 -24.79 -14.35 0.14
CA GLY A 76 -24.99 -15.73 -0.23
C GLY A 76 -26.26 -16.22 0.45
N ASP A 77 -27.39 -15.68 0.00
CA ASP A 77 -28.71 -16.34 -0.08
C ASP A 77 -29.55 -15.56 -1.12
#